data_AF-A0A3M1BGR0-F1
#
_entry.id   AF-A0A3M1BGR0-F1
#
_cell.length_a   1.000
_cell.length_b   1.000
_cell.length_c   1.000
_cell.angle_alpha   90.00
_cell.angle_beta   90.00
_cell.angle_gamma   90.00
#
_symmetry.space_group_name_H-M   'P 1'
#
loop_
_entity.id
_entity.type
_entity.pdbx_description
1 polymer ?
#
loop_
_entity_poly.entity_id
_entity_poly.type
_entity_poly.pdbx_seq_one_letter_code
_entity_poly.pdbx_strand_id
1 'polypeptide(L)' 'MIESFLNYSLAFYMWLVLGRAALSFFTTDRKNFFYNMLYLPTEPAYRLYRRFLPCCHTLAIVLTLFILRYAVVKLF' A
#
# COMPACT_ATOMS: atom_id res chain seq x y z
N MET A 1 -0.81 -18.99 -14.40
CA MET A 1 -1.15 -17.68 -15.02
C MET A 1 -1.83 -16.73 -14.03
N ILE A 2 -2.86 -17.19 -13.30
CA ILE A 2 -3.55 -16.39 -12.26
C ILE A 2 -2.62 -16.04 -11.10
N GLU A 3 -1.76 -16.96 -10.66
CA GLU A 3 -0.78 -16.73 -9.58
C GLU A 3 0.20 -15.59 -9.89
N SER A 4 0.78 -15.60 -11.09
CA SER A 4 1.72 -14.56 -11.52
C SER A 4 1.01 -13.20 -11.54
N PHE A 5 -0.21 -13.13 -12.07
CA PHE A 5 -1.02 -11.92 -12.06
C PHE A 5 -1.32 -11.42 -10.64
N LEU A 6 -1.64 -12.32 -9.71
CA LEU A 6 -1.91 -11.99 -8.32
C LEU A 6 -0.65 -11.48 -7.61
N ASN A 7 0.49 -12.14 -7.78
CA ASN A 7 1.76 -11.71 -7.21
C ASN A 7 2.20 -10.35 -7.76
N TYR A 8 2.09 -10.14 -9.08
CA TYR A 8 2.42 -8.85 -9.70
C TYR A 8 1.49 -7.72 -9.26
N SER A 9 0.18 -7.97 -9.17
CA SER A 9 -0.79 -6.96 -8.71
C SER A 9 -0.59 -6.60 -7.24
N LEU A 10 -0.30 -7.58 -6.36
CA LEU A 10 0.06 -7.33 -4.97
C LEU A 10 1.36 -6.53 -4.84
N ALA A 11 2.39 -6.89 -5.61
CA ALA A 11 3.66 -6.16 -5.62
C ALA A 11 3.46 -4.72 -6.12
N PHE A 12 2.69 -4.54 -7.19
CA PHE A 12 2.35 -3.22 -7.72
C PHE A 12 1.61 -2.37 -6.68
N TYR A 13 0.62 -2.93 -5.99
CA TYR A 13 -0.12 -2.22 -4.96
C TYR A 13 0.75 -1.84 -3.75
N MET A 14 1.68 -2.72 -3.36
CA MET A 14 2.69 -2.41 -2.33
C MET A 14 3.56 -1.23 -2.74
N TRP A 15 4.04 -1.19 -3.98
CA TRP A 15 4.83 -0.07 -4.49
C TRP A 15 4.02 1.24 -4.52
N LEU A 16 2.71 1.21 -4.79
CA LEU A 16 1.86 2.41 -4.70
C LEU A 16 1.78 2.95 -3.26
N VAL A 17 1.59 2.06 -2.27
CA VAL A 17 1.55 2.43 -0.85
C VAL A 17 2.91 2.99 -0.40
N LEU A 18 4.00 2.33 -0.78
CA LEU A 18 5.36 2.79 -0.48
C LEU A 18 5.66 4.13 -1.17
N GLY A 19 5.26 4.30 -2.43
CA GLY A 19 5.43 5.54 -3.16
C GLY A 19 4.70 6.70 -2.49
N ARG A 20 3.46 6.48 -2.00
CA ARG A 20 2.73 7.48 -1.22
C ARG A 20 3.44 7.80 0.10
N ALA A 21 3.92 6.79 0.82
CA ALA A 21 4.62 6.98 2.08
C ALA A 21 5.93 7.75 1.87
N ALA A 22 6.71 7.40 0.85
CA ALA A 22 7.93 8.10 0.46
C ALA A 22 7.64 9.55 0.06
N LEU A 23 6.64 9.80 -0.80
CA LEU A 23 6.22 11.16 -1.15
C LEU A 23 5.75 11.96 0.08
N SER A 24 5.01 11.33 1.00
CA SER A 24 4.62 11.97 2.26
C SER A 24 5.80 12.27 3.18
N PHE A 25 6.92 11.54 3.04
CA PHE A 25 8.12 11.74 3.83
C PHE A 25 9.00 12.85 3.23
N PHE A 26 9.20 12.86 1.91
CA PHE A 26 10.03 13.84 1.21
C PHE A 26 9.31 15.16 0.93
N THR A 27 7.99 15.13 0.74
CA THR A 27 7.19 16.30 0.37
C THR A 27 6.23 16.64 1.50
N THR A 28 6.39 17.84 2.07
CA THR A 28 5.47 18.37 3.08
C THR A 28 4.13 18.79 2.47
N ASP A 29 4.14 19.15 1.19
CA ASP A 29 2.96 19.64 0.49
C ASP A 29 2.08 18.49 -0.06
N ARG A 30 0.99 18.24 0.67
CA ARG A 30 0.01 17.18 0.42
C ARG A 30 -1.04 17.53 -0.63
N LYS A 31 -0.96 18.71 -1.28
CA LYS A 31 -1.90 19.14 -2.32
C LYS A 31 -1.36 19.04 -3.75
N ASN A 32 -0.20 18.39 -3.92
CA ASN A 32 0.41 18.20 -5.23
C ASN A 32 -0.27 17.11 -6.05
N PHE A 33 -0.27 17.26 -7.37
CA PHE A 33 -0.82 16.30 -8.33
C PHE A 33 -0.28 14.88 -8.11
N PHE A 34 1.05 14.73 -7.96
CA PHE A 34 1.70 13.43 -7.73
C PHE A 34 1.26 12.75 -6.44
N TYR A 35 1.08 13.53 -5.37
CA TYR A 35 0.57 12.99 -4.12
C TYR A 35 -0.88 12.51 -4.28
N ASN A 36 -1.74 13.32 -4.90
CA ASN A 36 -3.15 12.96 -5.15
C ASN A 36 -3.29 11.71 -6.01
N MET A 37 -2.45 11.57 -7.05
CA MET A 37 -2.45 10.39 -7.94
C MET A 37 -2.23 9.09 -7.17
N LEU A 38 -1.37 9.08 -6.13
CA LEU A 38 -1.17 7.91 -5.28
C LEU A 38 -2.16 7.83 -4.11
N TYR A 39 -2.63 8.99 -3.63
CA TYR A 39 -3.58 9.10 -2.54
C TYR A 39 -4.92 8.47 -2.89
N LEU A 40 -5.55 8.86 -4.00
CA LEU A 40 -6.86 8.38 -4.45
C LEU A 40 -6.99 6.83 -4.46
N PRO A 41 -6.10 6.06 -5.09
CA PRO A 41 -6.21 4.61 -5.14
C PRO A 41 -5.84 3.90 -3.83
N THR A 42 -4.98 4.52 -3.00
CA THR A 42 -4.53 3.90 -1.74
C THR A 42 -5.40 4.28 -0.54
N GLU A 43 -6.13 5.40 -0.61
CA GLU A 43 -6.97 5.91 0.46
C GLU A 43 -8.03 4.92 1.00
N PRO A 44 -8.77 4.15 0.18
CA PRO A 44 -9.75 3.21 0.72
C PRO A 44 -9.10 2.15 1.63
N ALA A 45 -7.93 1.63 1.25
CA ALA A 45 -7.16 0.75 2.13
C ALA A 45 -6.71 1.50 3.39
N TYR A 46 -6.09 2.67 3.24
CA TYR A 46 -5.69 3.50 4.39
C TYR A 46 -6.84 3.84 5.34
N ARG A 47 -8.08 3.97 4.84
CA ARG A 47 -9.27 4.23 5.66
C ARG A 47 -9.65 3.01 6.49
N LEU A 48 -9.61 1.82 5.90
CA LEU A 48 -9.81 0.56 6.61
C LEU A 48 -8.77 0.39 7.72
N TYR A 49 -7.48 0.52 7.39
CA TYR A 49 -6.41 0.36 8.37
C TYR A 49 -6.41 1.43 9.46
N ARG A 50 -6.74 2.69 9.15
CA ARG A 50 -6.88 3.74 10.18
C ARG A 50 -8.00 3.45 11.18
N ARG A 51 -9.05 2.73 10.76
CA ARG A 51 -10.15 2.31 11.64
C ARG A 51 -9.73 1.20 12.60
N PHE A 52 -8.87 0.28 12.16
CA PHE A 52 -8.39 -0.83 13.00
C PHE A 52 -7.16 -0.47 13.84
N LEU A 53 -6.23 0.35 13.30
CA LEU A 53 -4.94 0.66 13.90
C LEU A 53 -4.58 2.15 13.68
N PRO A 54 -5.00 3.06 14.56
CA PRO A 54 -4.83 4.51 14.39
C PRO A 54 -3.36 4.97 14.47
N CYS A 55 -2.53 4.30 15.28
CA CYS A 55 -1.16 4.76 15.58
C CYS A 55 -0.13 4.44 14.48
N CYS A 56 -0.27 3.31 13.77
CA CYS A 56 0.75 2.82 12.82
C CYS A 56 0.15 2.31 11.49
N HIS A 57 -0.82 3.01 10.92
CA HIS A 57 -1.59 2.55 9.76
C HIS A 57 -0.74 2.29 8.49
N THR A 58 0.27 3.12 8.19
CA THR A 58 1.14 2.91 7.01
C THR A 58 1.97 1.64 7.13
N LEU A 59 2.62 1.44 8.30
CA LEU A 59 3.39 0.23 8.58
C LEU A 59 2.50 -1.01 8.58
N ALA A 60 1.30 -0.90 9.16
CA ALA A 60 0.33 -1.98 9.15
C ALA A 60 0.03 -2.42 7.71
N ILE A 61 -0.33 -1.51 6.81
CA ILE A 61 -0.64 -1.83 5.40
C ILE A 61 0.53 -2.52 4.71
N VAL A 62 1.75 -2.00 4.87
CA VAL A 62 2.95 -2.58 4.23
C VAL A 62 3.21 -3.99 4.77
N LEU A 63 3.10 -4.19 6.09
CA LEU A 63 3.24 -5.51 6.71
C LEU A 63 2.17 -6.49 6.23
N THR A 64 0.90 -6.07 6.15
CA THR A 64 -0.14 -6.96 5.63
C THR A 64 0.10 -7.34 4.18
N LEU A 65 0.57 -6.41 3.34
CA LEU A 65 0.91 -6.72 1.95
C LEU A 65 2.11 -7.66 1.84
N PHE A 66 3.11 -7.52 2.72
CA PHE A 66 4.22 -8.47 2.81
C PHE A 66 3.75 -9.87 3.21
N ILE A 67 2.88 -9.95 4.24
CA ILE A 67 2.31 -11.22 4.72
C ILE A 67 1.45 -11.86 3.63
N LEU A 68 0.58 -11.10 2.96
CA LEU A 68 -0.25 -11.57 1.85
C LEU A 68 0.61 -12.09 0.70
N ARG A 69 1.67 -11.36 0.33
CA ARG A 69 2.58 -11.79 -0.72
C ARG A 69 3.31 -13.08 -0.35
N TYR A 70 3.83 -13.17 0.88
CA TYR A 70 4.50 -14.39 1.35
C TYR A 70 3.54 -15.57 1.43
N ALA A 71 2.31 -15.35 1.90
CA ALA A 71 1.26 -16.35 1.91
C ALA A 71 0.96 -16.85 0.50
N VAL A 72 0.75 -15.96 -0.48
CA VAL A 72 0.48 -16.33 -1.87
C VAL A 72 1.63 -17.11 -2.51
N VAL A 73 2.89 -16.78 -2.18
CA VAL A 73 4.08 -17.44 -2.74
C VAL A 73 4.41 -18.79 -2.05
N LYS A 74 3.92 -19.01 -0.83
CA LYS A 74 4.24 -20.22 -0.04
C LYS A 74 3.08 -21.20 0.09
N LEU A 75 1.84 -20.75 0.02
CA LEU A 75 0.64 -21.60 0.04
C LEU A 75 0.31 -22.23 -1.32
N PHE A 76 0.92 -21.75 -2.40
CA PHE A 76 0.76 -22.22 -3.78
C PHE A 76 2.13 -22.29 -4.45
#